data_AF-A0ABD6DCC0-F1
#
_entry.id   AF-A0ABD6DCC0-F1
#
_cell.length_a   1.000
_cell.length_b   1.000
_cell.length_c   1.000
_cell.angle_alpha   90.00
_cell.angle_beta   90.00
_cell.angle_gamma   90.00
#
_symmetry.space_group_name_H-M   'P 1'
#
loop_
_entity.id
_entity.type
_entity.pdbx_description
1 polymer ?
#
loop_
_entity_poly.entity_id
_entity_poly.type
_entity_poly.pdbx_seq_one_letter_code
_entity_poly.pdbx_strand_id
1 'polypeptide(L)'
;MQYRAAIGGGLVVSGVLLGVLQIVQYLQFPAAATTLLFNTVPFILVSAAIVFTGVTIVRDDAYSEYATLIISWGVGSAVAFVAVFTLITGTSQQAGLTLLFGAADAGSAGGLAGLLIGLYDARSRQTLATVERSAEKLKGLNKYGKVLNESSNVESVSALCIEVLEFVLDSDGAVFVHGDGDSWRIVDTTLPDVETDGALGRAARDASDREKLQTVTDGEGFDEIRNGEPGSTLAVPIPYGAGTVVLFAVYYDISEPDTENVDLFEILAAHAATALSSVDTAARAADEPEPL
;
A
#
# COMPACT_ATOMS: atom_id res chain seq x y z
N MET A 1 -18.56 -3.73 6.25
CA MET A 1 -18.70 -4.90 7.16
C MET A 1 -19.85 -5.84 6.80
N GLN A 2 -21.13 -5.41 6.77
CA GLN A 2 -22.28 -6.33 6.57
C GLN A 2 -22.25 -7.12 5.25
N TYR A 3 -21.82 -6.49 4.16
CA TYR A 3 -21.81 -7.11 2.81
C TYR A 3 -20.75 -8.21 2.65
N ARG A 4 -19.56 -8.03 3.24
CA ARG A 4 -18.47 -9.03 3.25
C ARG A 4 -18.84 -10.27 4.07
N ALA A 5 -19.46 -10.06 5.22
CA ALA A 5 -19.94 -11.15 6.07
C ALA A 5 -21.03 -11.97 5.37
N ALA A 6 -21.92 -11.33 4.62
CA ALA A 6 -22.93 -12.01 3.81
C ALA A 6 -22.30 -12.85 2.68
N ILE A 7 -21.31 -12.29 1.98
CA ILE A 7 -20.58 -12.95 0.89
C ILE A 7 -19.78 -14.15 1.39
N GLY A 8 -18.89 -13.94 2.36
CA GLY A 8 -18.04 -15.00 2.89
C GLY A 8 -18.86 -16.06 3.62
N GLY A 9 -19.89 -15.65 4.35
CA GLY A 9 -20.88 -16.56 4.96
C GLY A 9 -21.62 -17.39 3.92
N GLY A 10 -22.02 -16.80 2.79
CA GLY A 10 -22.64 -17.51 1.67
C GLY A 10 -21.74 -18.58 1.06
N LEU A 11 -20.44 -18.30 0.91
CA LEU A 11 -19.45 -19.29 0.47
C LEU A 11 -19.27 -20.42 1.48
N VAL A 12 -19.21 -20.10 2.77
CA VAL A 12 -19.13 -21.12 3.84
C VAL A 12 -20.36 -22.04 3.79
N VAL A 13 -21.56 -21.48 3.73
CA VAL A 13 -22.81 -22.26 3.65
C VAL A 13 -22.82 -23.13 2.40
N SER A 14 -22.45 -22.56 1.23
CA SER A 14 -22.41 -23.29 -0.04
C SER A 14 -21.40 -24.43 0.00
N GLY A 15 -20.20 -24.19 0.52
CA GLY A 15 -19.16 -25.20 0.68
C GLY A 15 -19.63 -26.33 1.60
N VAL A 16 -20.23 -26.03 2.75
CA VAL A 16 -20.77 -27.04 3.67
C VAL A 16 -21.87 -27.86 3.01
N LEU A 17 -22.81 -27.22 2.31
CA LEU A 17 -23.89 -27.92 1.59
C LEU A 17 -23.34 -28.85 0.51
N LEU A 18 -22.33 -28.42 -0.24
CA LEU A 18 -21.63 -29.27 -1.21
C LEU A 18 -20.97 -30.47 -0.53
N GLY A 19 -20.33 -30.27 0.63
CA GLY A 19 -19.72 -31.37 1.40
C GLY A 19 -20.76 -32.38 1.88
N VAL A 20 -21.92 -31.91 2.36
CA VAL A 20 -23.05 -32.79 2.72
C VAL A 20 -23.57 -33.54 1.49
N LEU A 21 -23.66 -32.88 0.33
CA LEU A 21 -24.08 -33.50 -0.91
C LEU A 21 -23.14 -34.65 -1.32
N GLN A 22 -21.83 -34.50 -1.16
CA GLN A 22 -20.85 -35.55 -1.42
C GLN A 22 -21.05 -36.78 -0.52
N ILE A 23 -21.36 -36.55 0.77
CA ILE A 23 -21.67 -37.64 1.71
C ILE A 23 -22.94 -38.37 1.27
N VAL A 24 -23.99 -37.64 0.87
CA VAL A 24 -25.25 -38.24 0.39
C VAL A 24 -25.02 -39.06 -0.90
N GLN A 25 -24.25 -38.53 -1.85
CA GLN A 25 -23.89 -39.23 -3.08
C GLN A 25 -23.17 -40.55 -2.79
N TYR A 26 -22.20 -40.54 -1.86
CA TYR A 26 -21.49 -41.75 -1.44
C TYR A 26 -22.43 -42.80 -0.84
N LEU A 27 -23.38 -42.38 0.01
CA LEU A 27 -24.36 -43.28 0.62
C LEU A 27 -25.34 -43.88 -0.42
N GLN A 28 -25.69 -43.12 -1.45
CA GLN A 28 -26.61 -43.55 -2.51
C GLN A 28 -25.92 -44.45 -3.55
N PHE A 29 -24.64 -44.20 -3.85
CA PHE A 29 -23.85 -44.95 -4.82
C PHE A 29 -22.54 -45.43 -4.18
N PRO A 30 -22.59 -46.47 -3.31
CA PRO A 30 -21.39 -46.98 -2.67
C PRO A 30 -20.41 -47.49 -3.71
N ALA A 31 -19.24 -46.87 -3.78
CA ALA A 31 -18.23 -47.20 -4.76
C ALA A 31 -17.10 -48.03 -4.13
N ALA A 32 -16.36 -48.77 -4.97
CA ALA A 32 -15.13 -49.43 -4.53
C ALA A 32 -14.13 -48.39 -3.97
N ALA A 33 -13.24 -48.81 -3.07
CA ALA A 33 -12.29 -47.90 -2.40
C ALA A 33 -11.46 -47.05 -3.39
N THR A 34 -11.12 -47.60 -4.56
CA THR A 34 -10.43 -46.88 -5.64
C THR A 34 -11.32 -45.80 -6.25
N THR A 35 -12.59 -46.07 -6.52
CA THR A 35 -13.54 -45.08 -7.06
C THR A 35 -13.82 -43.95 -6.05
N LEU A 36 -13.85 -44.25 -4.75
CA LEU A 36 -14.00 -43.24 -3.69
C LEU A 36 -12.87 -42.21 -3.70
N LEU A 37 -11.62 -42.69 -3.87
CA LEU A 37 -10.43 -41.85 -3.91
C LEU A 37 -10.46 -40.84 -5.07
N PHE A 38 -11.01 -41.24 -6.22
CA PHE A 38 -11.01 -40.42 -7.42
C PHE A 38 -12.30 -39.64 -7.65
N ASN A 39 -13.42 -40.06 -7.06
CA ASN A 39 -14.73 -39.47 -7.36
C ASN A 39 -15.37 -38.72 -6.19
N THR A 40 -14.95 -38.95 -4.94
CA THR A 40 -15.59 -38.30 -3.77
C THR A 40 -14.60 -37.46 -2.99
N VAL A 41 -13.39 -37.97 -2.75
CA VAL A 41 -12.35 -37.24 -2.01
C VAL A 41 -12.00 -35.88 -2.64
N PRO A 42 -11.80 -35.76 -3.97
CA PRO A 42 -11.47 -34.47 -4.57
C PRO A 42 -12.57 -33.42 -4.37
N PHE A 43 -13.84 -33.80 -4.44
CA PHE A 43 -14.95 -32.86 -4.28
C PHE A 43 -15.21 -32.49 -2.82
N ILE A 44 -14.90 -33.37 -1.87
CA ILE A 44 -14.83 -33.00 -0.44
C ILE A 44 -13.73 -31.95 -0.22
N LEU A 45 -12.55 -32.13 -0.83
CA LEU A 45 -11.47 -31.15 -0.75
C LEU A 45 -11.84 -29.82 -1.41
N VAL A 46 -12.53 -29.85 -2.56
CA VAL A 46 -13.06 -28.65 -3.23
C VAL A 46 -14.05 -27.91 -2.32
N SER A 47 -14.99 -28.64 -1.72
CA SER A 47 -15.94 -28.09 -0.74
C SER A 47 -15.21 -27.44 0.44
N ALA A 48 -14.22 -28.11 1.01
CA ALA A 48 -13.40 -27.56 2.11
C ALA A 48 -12.63 -26.31 1.68
N ALA A 49 -12.09 -26.27 0.45
CA ALA A 49 -11.42 -25.11 -0.10
C ALA A 49 -12.37 -23.92 -0.26
N ILE A 50 -13.60 -24.14 -0.74
CA ILE A 50 -14.63 -23.08 -0.84
C ILE A 50 -14.96 -22.53 0.56
N VAL A 51 -15.11 -23.39 1.57
CA VAL A 51 -15.32 -22.96 2.96
C VAL A 51 -14.13 -22.14 3.45
N PHE A 52 -12.90 -22.61 3.22
CA PHE A 52 -11.69 -21.90 3.61
C PHE A 52 -11.63 -20.51 2.98
N THR A 53 -11.88 -20.39 1.68
CA THR A 53 -11.95 -19.10 0.98
C THR A 53 -13.02 -18.19 1.59
N GLY A 54 -14.21 -18.73 1.89
CA GLY A 54 -15.27 -17.97 2.56
C GLY A 54 -14.84 -17.42 3.92
N VAL A 55 -14.20 -18.25 4.75
CA VAL A 55 -13.67 -17.83 6.07
C VAL A 55 -12.59 -16.76 5.93
N THR A 56 -11.67 -16.91 4.97
CA THR A 56 -10.62 -15.93 4.70
C THR A 56 -11.21 -14.58 4.31
N ILE A 57 -12.19 -14.56 3.41
CA ILE A 57 -12.88 -13.33 3.00
C ILE A 57 -13.63 -12.68 4.19
N VAL A 58 -14.20 -13.46 5.11
CA VAL A 58 -14.84 -12.88 6.30
C VAL A 58 -13.81 -12.18 7.20
N ARG A 59 -12.65 -12.82 7.41
CA ARG A 59 -11.62 -12.39 8.37
C ARG A 59 -10.76 -11.24 7.91
N ASP A 60 -10.46 -11.15 6.62
CA ASP A 60 -9.49 -10.17 6.09
C ASP A 60 -10.20 -8.97 5.44
N ASP A 61 -9.90 -7.77 5.94
CA ASP A 61 -10.48 -6.51 5.49
C ASP A 61 -10.03 -6.12 4.07
N ALA A 62 -8.87 -6.60 3.63
CA ALA A 62 -8.28 -6.29 2.32
C ALA A 62 -9.16 -6.73 1.13
N TYR A 63 -10.02 -7.74 1.32
CA TYR A 63 -10.87 -8.27 0.25
C TYR A 63 -12.25 -7.62 0.17
N SER A 64 -12.55 -6.62 1.02
CA SER A 64 -13.88 -6.02 1.07
C SER A 64 -14.30 -5.33 -0.24
N GLU A 65 -13.37 -4.65 -0.90
CA GLU A 65 -13.59 -3.96 -2.17
C GLU A 65 -13.71 -4.94 -3.35
N TYR A 66 -13.02 -6.08 -3.28
CA TYR A 66 -12.94 -7.06 -4.37
C TYR A 66 -13.87 -8.27 -4.19
N ALA A 67 -14.62 -8.36 -3.09
CA ALA A 67 -15.49 -9.50 -2.76
C ALA A 67 -16.51 -9.83 -3.87
N THR A 68 -17.13 -8.81 -4.47
CA THR A 68 -18.08 -8.97 -5.58
C THR A 68 -17.40 -9.53 -6.83
N LEU A 69 -16.19 -9.07 -7.13
CA LEU A 69 -15.41 -9.53 -8.29
C LEU A 69 -15.05 -11.00 -8.14
N ILE A 70 -14.57 -11.39 -6.94
CA ILE A 70 -14.20 -12.78 -6.62
C ILE A 70 -15.41 -13.71 -6.77
N ILE A 71 -16.58 -13.35 -6.23
CA ILE A 71 -17.79 -14.18 -6.38
C ILE A 71 -18.24 -14.25 -7.84
N SER A 72 -18.19 -13.13 -8.58
CA SER A 72 -18.64 -13.11 -9.98
C SER A 72 -17.88 -14.13 -10.82
N TRP A 73 -16.57 -14.26 -10.60
CA TRP A 73 -15.77 -15.33 -11.19
C TRP A 73 -16.20 -16.72 -10.71
N GLY A 74 -16.39 -16.91 -9.40
CA GLY A 74 -16.86 -18.18 -8.84
C GLY A 74 -18.21 -18.63 -9.43
N VAL A 75 -19.22 -17.77 -9.43
CA VAL A 75 -20.56 -18.08 -9.98
C VAL A 75 -20.50 -18.29 -11.48
N GLY A 76 -19.79 -17.43 -12.21
CA GLY A 76 -19.65 -17.54 -13.67
C GLY A 76 -18.99 -18.86 -14.07
N SER A 77 -17.91 -19.25 -13.41
CA SER A 77 -17.21 -20.50 -13.69
C SER A 77 -18.03 -21.73 -13.26
N ALA A 78 -18.75 -21.68 -12.13
CA ALA A 78 -19.65 -22.77 -11.73
C ALA A 78 -20.73 -23.01 -12.79
N VAL A 79 -21.40 -21.95 -13.25
CA VAL A 79 -22.44 -22.03 -14.31
C VAL A 79 -21.84 -22.56 -15.62
N ALA A 80 -20.67 -22.07 -16.02
CA ALA A 80 -20.00 -22.53 -17.23
C ALA A 80 -19.67 -24.02 -17.19
N PHE A 81 -19.16 -24.53 -16.06
CA PHE A 81 -18.83 -25.94 -15.92
C PHE A 81 -20.08 -26.84 -15.89
N VAL A 82 -21.16 -26.41 -15.23
CA VAL A 82 -22.46 -27.11 -15.29
C VAL A 82 -22.97 -27.16 -16.72
N ALA A 83 -22.87 -26.06 -17.47
CA ALA A 83 -23.29 -26.01 -18.86
C ALA A 83 -22.47 -26.95 -19.75
N VAL A 84 -21.14 -26.97 -19.59
CA VAL A 84 -20.24 -27.89 -20.30
C VAL A 84 -20.57 -29.35 -19.95
N PHE A 85 -20.75 -29.67 -18.67
CA PHE A 85 -21.15 -31.01 -18.24
C PHE A 85 -22.48 -31.42 -18.89
N THR A 86 -23.48 -30.56 -18.83
CA THR A 86 -24.81 -30.80 -19.41
C THR A 86 -24.73 -31.01 -20.93
N LEU A 87 -23.87 -30.26 -21.63
CA LEU A 87 -23.64 -30.41 -23.06
C LEU A 87 -23.04 -31.79 -23.39
N ILE A 88 -22.07 -32.25 -22.59
CA ILE A 88 -21.41 -33.55 -22.78
C ILE A 88 -22.36 -34.70 -22.47
N THR A 89 -23.17 -34.58 -21.41
CA THR A 89 -24.04 -35.68 -20.94
C THR A 89 -25.46 -35.63 -21.49
N GLY A 90 -25.81 -34.60 -22.27
CA GLY A 90 -27.19 -34.33 -22.71
C GLY A 90 -27.81 -35.43 -23.58
N THR A 91 -26.99 -36.30 -24.18
CA THR A 91 -27.44 -37.47 -24.97
C THR A 91 -27.31 -38.79 -24.21
N SER A 92 -26.86 -38.77 -22.95
CA SER A 92 -26.64 -39.98 -22.17
C SER A 92 -27.95 -40.61 -21.68
N GLN A 93 -27.99 -41.94 -21.59
CA GLN A 93 -29.11 -42.71 -20.98
C GLN A 93 -28.94 -42.88 -19.46
N GLN A 94 -28.15 -42.04 -18.80
CA GLN A 94 -27.91 -42.16 -17.36
C GLN A 94 -29.15 -41.77 -16.54
N ALA A 95 -29.23 -42.30 -15.32
CA ALA A 95 -30.28 -41.93 -14.39
C ALA A 95 -30.20 -40.43 -14.02
N GLY A 96 -31.35 -39.77 -13.88
CA GLY A 96 -31.41 -38.34 -13.60
C GLY A 96 -30.68 -37.91 -12.31
N LEU A 97 -30.67 -38.77 -11.28
CA LEU A 97 -29.90 -38.52 -10.06
C LEU A 97 -28.38 -38.50 -10.30
N THR A 98 -27.87 -39.39 -11.14
CA THR A 98 -26.44 -39.42 -11.50
C THR A 98 -26.04 -38.16 -12.25
N LEU A 99 -26.89 -37.68 -13.16
CA LEU A 99 -26.68 -36.43 -13.88
C LEU A 99 -26.72 -35.21 -12.95
N LEU A 100 -27.61 -35.21 -11.96
CA LEU A 100 -27.69 -34.12 -10.98
C LEU A 100 -26.44 -34.03 -10.09
N PHE A 101 -25.94 -35.16 -9.59
CA PHE A 101 -24.69 -35.19 -8.83
C PHE A 101 -23.49 -34.78 -9.68
N GLY A 102 -23.37 -35.30 -10.92
CA GLY A 102 -22.30 -34.90 -11.83
C GLY A 102 -22.33 -33.41 -12.21
N ALA A 103 -23.52 -32.81 -12.33
CA ALA A 103 -23.66 -31.37 -12.52
C ALA A 103 -23.21 -30.59 -11.27
N ALA A 104 -23.54 -31.07 -10.07
CA ALA A 104 -23.08 -30.45 -8.83
C ALA A 104 -21.55 -30.54 -8.67
N ASP A 105 -20.96 -31.68 -9.03
CA ASP A 105 -19.51 -31.91 -9.07
C ASP A 105 -18.84 -30.93 -10.04
N ALA A 106 -19.33 -30.84 -11.28
CA ALA A 106 -18.84 -29.91 -12.28
C ALA A 106 -18.96 -28.45 -11.81
N GLY A 107 -20.11 -28.07 -11.26
CA GLY A 107 -20.35 -26.73 -10.73
C GLY A 107 -19.42 -26.38 -9.56
N SER A 108 -19.16 -27.32 -8.65
CA SER A 108 -18.25 -27.11 -7.52
C SER A 108 -16.80 -26.92 -7.98
N ALA A 109 -16.34 -27.72 -8.93
CA ALA A 109 -15.00 -27.60 -9.51
C ALA A 109 -14.84 -26.27 -10.27
N GLY A 110 -15.82 -25.91 -11.10
CA GLY A 110 -15.87 -24.63 -11.79
C GLY A 110 -15.89 -23.45 -10.82
N GLY A 111 -16.71 -23.55 -9.76
CA GLY A 111 -16.82 -22.53 -8.72
C GLY A 111 -15.49 -22.27 -8.02
N LEU A 112 -14.78 -23.33 -7.62
CA LEU A 112 -13.45 -23.18 -7.01
C LEU A 112 -12.43 -22.57 -7.98
N ALA A 113 -12.38 -23.05 -9.23
CA ALA A 113 -11.48 -22.51 -10.24
C ALA A 113 -11.72 -21.00 -10.46
N GLY A 114 -13.00 -20.59 -10.55
CA GLY A 114 -13.39 -19.18 -10.65
C GLY A 114 -12.96 -18.37 -9.43
N LEU A 115 -13.18 -18.88 -8.21
CA LEU A 115 -12.76 -18.20 -6.98
C LEU A 115 -11.24 -17.98 -6.93
N LEU A 116 -10.44 -18.96 -7.38
CA LEU A 116 -8.98 -18.83 -7.44
C LEU A 116 -8.56 -17.74 -8.44
N ILE A 117 -9.17 -17.70 -9.62
CA ILE A 117 -8.92 -16.67 -10.64
C ILE A 117 -9.32 -15.29 -10.11
N GLY A 118 -10.50 -15.18 -9.49
CA GLY A 118 -10.98 -13.92 -8.91
C GLY A 118 -10.06 -13.41 -7.80
N LEU A 119 -9.53 -14.30 -6.95
CA LEU A 119 -8.58 -13.94 -5.91
C LEU A 119 -7.25 -13.45 -6.49
N TYR A 120 -6.78 -14.09 -7.57
CA TYR A 120 -5.58 -13.68 -8.29
C TYR A 120 -5.76 -12.30 -8.95
N ASP A 121 -6.88 -12.05 -9.63
CA ASP A 121 -7.19 -10.75 -10.25
C ASP A 121 -7.28 -9.64 -9.19
N ALA A 122 -7.96 -9.89 -8.07
CA ALA A 122 -8.02 -8.96 -6.94
C ALA A 122 -6.63 -8.58 -6.43
N ARG A 123 -5.76 -9.58 -6.20
CA ARG A 123 -4.39 -9.34 -5.75
C ARG A 123 -3.57 -8.57 -6.79
N SER A 124 -3.71 -8.91 -8.07
CA SER A 124 -3.02 -8.20 -9.16
C SER A 124 -3.39 -6.73 -9.20
N ARG A 125 -4.67 -6.39 -9.00
CA ARG A 125 -5.15 -5.00 -8.98
C ARG A 125 -4.62 -4.23 -7.78
N GLN A 126 -4.56 -4.86 -6.61
CA GLN A 126 -3.99 -4.22 -5.42
C GLN A 126 -2.49 -3.90 -5.61
N THR A 127 -1.73 -4.83 -6.20
CA THR A 127 -0.32 -4.58 -6.53
C THR A 127 -0.18 -3.46 -7.56
N LEU A 128 -1.00 -3.45 -8.61
CA LEU A 128 -0.99 -2.37 -9.62
C LEU A 128 -1.30 -1.01 -9.00
N ALA A 129 -2.34 -0.90 -8.17
CA ALA A 129 -2.70 0.37 -7.53
C ALA A 129 -1.57 0.91 -6.63
N THR A 130 -0.86 0.02 -5.94
CA THR A 130 0.32 0.38 -5.13
C THR A 130 1.43 0.92 -6.03
N VAL A 131 1.78 0.18 -7.10
CA VAL A 131 2.81 0.59 -8.07
C VAL A 131 2.44 1.90 -8.78
N GLU A 132 1.19 2.09 -9.15
CA GLU A 132 0.70 3.32 -9.79
C GLU A 132 0.79 4.51 -8.84
N ARG A 133 0.44 4.33 -7.57
CA ARG A 133 0.62 5.36 -6.54
C ARG A 133 2.09 5.74 -6.41
N SER A 134 2.99 4.76 -6.28
CA SER A 134 4.42 4.99 -6.21
C SER A 134 4.96 5.69 -7.47
N ALA A 135 4.49 5.28 -8.65
CA ALA A 135 4.89 5.90 -9.91
C ALA A 135 4.43 7.36 -10.02
N GLU A 136 3.22 7.69 -9.57
CA GLU A 136 2.74 9.08 -9.55
C GLU A 136 3.51 9.92 -8.52
N LYS A 137 3.80 9.37 -7.32
CA LYS A 137 4.67 10.03 -6.34
C LYS A 137 6.06 10.32 -6.91
N LEU A 138 6.70 9.34 -7.54
CA LEU A 138 8.01 9.50 -8.18
C LEU A 138 7.98 10.48 -9.35
N LYS A 139 6.91 10.48 -10.14
CA LYS A 139 6.73 11.43 -11.24
C LYS A 139 6.54 12.86 -10.73
N GLY A 140 5.78 13.03 -9.65
CA GLY A 140 5.67 14.28 -8.91
C GLY A 140 7.06 14.73 -8.46
N LEU A 141 7.77 13.89 -7.73
CA LEU A 141 9.11 14.19 -7.21
C LEU A 141 10.11 14.55 -8.31
N ASN A 142 10.12 13.86 -9.45
CA ASN A 142 11.00 14.20 -10.58
C ASN A 142 10.65 15.56 -11.20
N LYS A 143 9.36 15.89 -11.32
CA LYS A 143 8.93 17.23 -11.76
C LYS A 143 9.43 18.29 -10.80
N TYR A 144 9.30 18.09 -9.49
CA TYR A 144 9.78 19.02 -8.47
C TYR A 144 11.31 19.09 -8.42
N GLY A 145 12.02 17.97 -8.56
CA GLY A 145 13.49 17.93 -8.63
C GLY A 145 14.04 18.79 -9.77
N LYS A 146 13.35 18.82 -10.92
CA LYS A 146 13.69 19.74 -12.02
C LYS A 146 13.52 21.21 -11.61
N VAL A 147 12.38 21.58 -11.02
CA VAL A 147 12.09 22.97 -10.62
C VAL A 147 12.97 23.41 -9.45
N LEU A 148 13.29 22.50 -8.53
CA LEU A 148 14.27 22.69 -7.44
C LEU A 148 15.63 23.08 -8.01
N ASN A 149 16.13 22.34 -9.00
CA ASN A 149 17.41 22.66 -9.65
C ASN A 149 17.40 23.97 -10.46
N GLU A 150 16.23 24.49 -10.82
CA GLU A 150 16.07 25.79 -11.48
C GLU A 150 15.91 26.95 -10.48
N SER A 151 15.86 26.66 -9.17
CA SER A 151 15.67 27.67 -8.12
C SER A 151 16.89 28.56 -7.93
N SER A 152 16.65 29.84 -7.68
CA SER A 152 17.69 30.87 -7.61
C SER A 152 18.01 31.37 -6.19
N ASN A 153 17.25 30.95 -5.18
CA ASN A 153 17.45 31.32 -3.78
C ASN A 153 16.92 30.21 -2.84
N VAL A 154 17.28 30.31 -1.56
CA VAL A 154 16.96 29.30 -0.54
C VAL A 154 15.46 29.27 -0.24
N GLU A 155 14.78 30.42 -0.30
CA GLU A 155 13.34 30.56 -0.05
C GLU A 155 12.50 29.83 -1.12
N SER A 156 12.92 29.89 -2.39
CA SER A 156 12.29 29.13 -3.48
C SER A 156 12.48 27.63 -3.28
N VAL A 157 13.67 27.21 -2.83
CA VAL A 157 13.95 25.80 -2.53
C VAL A 157 13.10 25.31 -1.36
N SER A 158 13.00 26.10 -0.28
CA SER A 158 12.22 25.73 0.91
C SER A 158 10.74 25.59 0.61
N ALA A 159 10.16 26.54 -0.15
CA ALA A 159 8.76 26.50 -0.53
C ALA A 159 8.43 25.24 -1.35
N LEU A 160 9.29 24.88 -2.31
CA LEU A 160 9.11 23.66 -3.12
C LEU A 160 9.27 22.39 -2.28
N CYS A 161 10.22 22.35 -1.34
CA CYS A 161 10.38 21.23 -0.43
C CYS A 161 9.14 21.01 0.43
N ILE A 162 8.57 22.07 1.00
CA ILE A 162 7.32 22.01 1.77
C ILE A 162 6.15 21.56 0.89
N GLU A 163 6.03 22.10 -0.32
CA GLU A 163 5.00 21.69 -1.27
C GLU A 163 5.08 20.18 -1.58
N VAL A 164 6.28 19.66 -1.81
CA VAL A 164 6.49 18.21 -2.03
C VAL A 164 6.08 17.40 -0.79
N LEU A 165 6.44 17.87 0.41
CA LEU A 165 6.09 17.16 1.64
C LEU A 165 4.58 17.04 1.82
N GLU A 166 3.84 18.12 1.61
CA GLU A 166 2.39 18.13 1.79
C GLU A 166 1.65 17.40 0.66
N PHE A 167 2.04 17.59 -0.60
CA PHE A 167 1.25 17.10 -1.75
C PHE A 167 1.73 15.76 -2.33
N VAL A 168 2.99 15.37 -2.11
CA VAL A 168 3.55 14.11 -2.65
C VAL A 168 3.78 13.09 -1.54
N LEU A 169 4.26 13.53 -0.38
CA LEU A 169 4.54 12.69 0.78
C LEU A 169 3.39 12.66 1.79
N ASP A 170 2.30 13.38 1.50
CA ASP A 170 1.07 13.43 2.30
C ASP A 170 1.32 13.79 3.78
N SER A 171 2.31 14.65 4.07
CA SER A 171 2.56 15.10 5.44
C SER A 171 1.49 16.07 5.93
N ASP A 172 1.12 15.99 7.19
CA ASP A 172 0.16 16.92 7.82
C ASP A 172 0.76 18.30 8.09
N GLY A 173 2.10 18.41 8.05
CA GLY A 173 2.79 19.69 8.06
C GLY A 173 4.29 19.53 7.89
N ALA A 174 4.96 20.65 7.60
CA ALA A 174 6.39 20.66 7.32
C ALA A 174 7.11 21.87 7.91
N VAL A 175 8.42 21.72 8.14
CA VAL A 175 9.30 22.80 8.60
C VAL A 175 10.63 22.71 7.87
N PHE A 176 11.10 23.84 7.35
CA PHE A 176 12.42 23.97 6.74
C PHE A 176 13.27 24.90 7.61
N VAL A 177 14.31 24.35 8.25
CA VAL A 177 15.16 25.07 9.19
C VAL A 177 16.57 25.18 8.63
N HIS A 178 17.15 26.39 8.65
CA HIS A 178 18.52 26.65 8.28
C HIS A 178 19.41 26.82 9.52
N GLY A 179 20.49 26.04 9.58
CA GLY A 179 21.53 26.12 10.59
C GLY A 179 22.82 26.74 10.06
N ASP A 180 23.30 27.76 10.75
CA ASP A 180 24.63 28.35 10.59
C ASP A 180 25.39 28.27 11.92
N GLY A 181 26.33 27.33 12.02
CA GLY A 181 27.00 26.97 13.25
C GLY A 181 26.01 26.57 14.36
N ASP A 182 26.01 27.31 15.46
CA ASP A 182 25.13 27.05 16.60
C ASP A 182 23.76 27.74 16.51
N SER A 183 23.51 28.53 15.46
CA SER A 183 22.27 29.28 15.28
C SER A 183 21.34 28.61 14.27
N TRP A 184 20.04 28.52 14.61
CA TRP A 184 19.01 27.90 13.78
C TRP A 184 17.88 28.91 13.51
N ARG A 185 17.44 29.01 12.26
CA ARG A 185 16.31 29.87 11.84
C ARG A 185 15.31 29.07 11.00
N ILE A 186 14.01 29.27 11.22
CA ILE A 186 12.99 28.78 10.28
C ILE A 186 13.11 29.62 9.01
N VAL A 187 13.24 28.94 7.87
CA VAL A 187 13.12 29.57 6.55
C VAL A 187 11.66 29.56 6.12
N ASP A 188 11.01 28.42 6.31
CA ASP A 188 9.63 28.21 5.89
C ASP A 188 8.96 27.13 6.75
N THR A 189 7.64 27.22 6.95
CA THR A 189 6.86 26.25 7.72
C THR A 189 5.37 26.33 7.45
N THR A 190 4.69 25.20 7.56
CA THR A 190 3.23 25.11 7.51
C THR A 190 2.61 24.74 8.85
N LEU A 191 3.44 24.50 9.87
CA LEU A 191 2.97 24.22 11.21
C LEU A 191 2.63 25.51 11.96
N PRO A 192 1.47 25.59 12.65
CA PRO A 192 1.14 26.71 13.51
C PRO A 192 2.00 26.69 14.78
N ASP A 193 2.37 27.88 15.26
CA ASP A 193 3.00 28.09 16.58
C ASP A 193 4.35 27.37 16.82
N VAL A 194 5.14 27.13 15.76
CA VAL A 194 6.48 26.56 15.89
C VAL A 194 7.53 27.65 16.05
N GLU A 195 8.23 27.65 17.19
CA GLU A 195 9.35 28.56 17.48
C GLU A 195 10.70 27.84 17.33
N THR A 196 11.70 28.53 16.77
CA THR A 196 13.08 28.00 16.68
C THR A 196 13.77 27.88 18.02
N ASP A 197 13.48 28.81 18.93
CA ASP A 197 14.09 28.88 20.25
C ASP A 197 13.38 27.88 21.17
N GLY A 198 13.84 26.63 21.17
CA GLY A 198 13.23 25.59 22.00
C GLY A 198 13.34 24.20 21.39
N ALA A 199 12.20 23.54 21.26
CA ALA A 199 12.07 22.17 20.76
C ALA A 199 12.67 21.99 19.37
N LEU A 200 12.28 22.85 18.41
CA LEU A 200 12.69 22.74 17.02
C LEU A 200 14.21 22.91 16.87
N GLY A 201 14.82 23.88 17.56
CA GLY A 201 16.27 24.06 17.53
C GLY A 201 17.04 22.88 18.15
N ARG A 202 16.49 22.20 19.17
CA ARG A 202 17.07 20.96 19.71
C ARG A 202 16.94 19.81 18.72
N ALA A 203 15.75 19.62 18.16
CA ALA A 203 15.48 18.60 17.15
C ALA A 203 16.33 18.78 15.88
N ALA A 204 16.50 20.02 15.42
CA ALA A 204 17.34 20.35 14.28
C ALA A 204 18.80 20.04 14.57
N ARG A 205 19.28 20.37 15.78
CA ARG A 205 20.64 20.03 16.19
C ARG A 205 20.86 18.51 16.27
N ASP A 206 19.99 17.78 16.96
CA ASP A 206 20.05 16.31 17.04
C ASP A 206 20.05 15.67 15.65
N ALA A 207 19.08 16.04 14.80
CA ALA A 207 19.02 15.56 13.43
C ALA A 207 20.29 15.91 12.63
N SER A 208 20.82 17.12 12.80
CA SER A 208 22.03 17.56 12.10
C SER A 208 23.30 16.81 12.50
N ASP A 209 23.37 16.30 13.73
CA ASP A 209 24.51 15.51 14.22
C ASP A 209 24.46 14.05 13.72
N ARG A 210 23.34 13.62 13.14
CA ARG A 210 23.18 12.28 12.55
C ARG A 210 23.74 12.24 11.12
N GLU A 211 23.63 11.05 10.51
CA GLU A 211 24.11 10.83 9.15
C GLU A 211 23.38 11.75 8.15
N LYS A 212 24.16 12.46 7.32
CA LYS A 212 23.63 13.43 6.36
C LYS A 212 22.83 12.72 5.28
N LEU A 213 21.74 13.35 4.85
CA LEU A 213 20.80 12.84 3.84
C LEU A 213 20.09 11.53 4.22
N GLN A 214 20.23 11.06 5.46
CA GLN A 214 19.44 9.95 5.98
C GLN A 214 18.29 10.47 6.84
N THR A 215 17.15 9.82 6.71
CA THR A 215 15.97 10.17 7.49
C THR A 215 16.12 9.73 8.94
N VAL A 216 15.75 10.64 9.84
CA VAL A 216 15.60 10.40 11.26
C VAL A 216 14.12 10.37 11.59
N THR A 217 13.65 9.26 12.16
CA THR A 217 12.27 9.09 12.63
C THR A 217 12.22 9.30 14.14
N ASP A 218 11.32 10.16 14.61
CA ASP A 218 11.02 10.40 16.03
C ASP A 218 12.27 10.60 16.92
N GLY A 219 13.11 11.56 16.51
CA GLY A 219 14.30 12.00 17.24
C GLY A 219 14.02 12.84 18.49
N GLU A 220 15.09 13.32 19.12
CA GLU A 220 14.94 14.12 20.35
C GLU A 220 14.23 15.45 20.05
N GLY A 221 13.17 15.76 20.82
CA GLY A 221 12.38 16.98 20.65
C GLY A 221 11.30 16.92 19.57
N PHE A 222 11.12 15.79 18.87
CA PHE A 222 10.14 15.66 17.79
C PHE A 222 8.69 15.66 18.28
N ASP A 223 8.42 15.07 19.46
CA ASP A 223 7.10 15.10 20.09
C ASP A 223 6.65 16.54 20.40
N GLU A 224 7.60 17.40 20.78
CA GLU A 224 7.31 18.82 21.06
C GLU A 224 6.99 19.59 19.77
N ILE A 225 7.57 19.24 18.62
CA ILE A 225 7.18 19.80 17.30
C ILE A 225 5.72 19.46 16.98
N ARG A 226 5.26 18.28 17.39
CA ARG A 226 3.85 17.86 17.27
C ARG A 226 2.95 18.40 18.39
N ASN A 227 3.45 19.30 19.25
CA ASN A 227 2.73 19.77 20.44
C ASN A 227 2.23 18.63 21.37
N GLY A 228 2.93 17.50 21.39
CA GLY A 228 2.56 16.31 22.16
C GLY A 228 1.43 15.48 21.56
N GLU A 229 0.95 15.82 20.36
CA GLU A 229 -0.02 15.01 19.63
C GLU A 229 0.62 13.67 19.20
N PRO A 230 -0.16 12.58 19.21
CA PRO A 230 0.30 11.29 18.75
C PRO A 230 0.59 11.32 17.25
N GLY A 231 1.60 10.57 16.81
CA GLY A 231 2.00 10.54 15.41
C GLY A 231 3.48 10.23 15.24
N SER A 232 4.03 10.58 14.09
CA SER A 232 5.45 10.45 13.77
C SER A 232 6.00 11.70 13.10
N THR A 233 7.26 12.01 13.36
CA THR A 233 7.98 13.11 12.71
C THR A 233 9.22 12.57 12.03
N LEU A 234 9.40 12.92 10.76
CA LEU A 234 10.61 12.64 9.99
C LEU A 234 11.45 13.90 9.92
N ALA A 235 12.77 13.75 10.00
CA ALA A 235 13.71 14.82 9.70
C ALA A 235 14.84 14.33 8.80
N VAL A 236 15.30 15.17 7.88
CA VAL A 236 16.47 14.87 7.05
C VAL A 236 17.45 16.05 7.06
N PRO A 237 18.68 15.85 7.56
CA PRO A 237 19.72 16.86 7.54
C PRO A 237 20.36 16.96 6.14
N ILE A 238 20.24 18.13 5.52
CA ILE A 238 20.70 18.44 4.16
C ILE A 238 21.92 19.37 4.25
N PRO A 239 23.14 18.88 4.00
CA PRO A 239 24.32 19.73 3.99
C PRO A 239 24.33 20.61 2.73
N TYR A 240 24.71 21.89 2.88
CA TYR A 240 24.99 22.76 1.73
C TYR A 240 26.03 23.84 2.11
N GLY A 241 27.08 23.98 1.30
CA GLY A 241 28.17 24.90 1.62
C GLY A 241 28.80 24.64 2.99
N ALA A 242 28.81 25.66 3.84
CA ALA A 242 29.25 25.57 5.24
C ALA A 242 28.09 25.37 6.24
N GLY A 243 26.84 25.44 5.78
CA GLY A 243 25.64 25.32 6.61
C GLY A 243 24.98 23.94 6.52
N THR A 244 23.91 23.77 7.29
CA THR A 244 23.04 22.58 7.20
C THR A 244 21.59 23.04 7.25
N VAL A 245 20.78 22.56 6.32
CA VAL A 245 19.33 22.62 6.44
C VAL A 245 18.85 21.36 7.15
N VAL A 246 17.80 21.46 7.96
CA VAL A 246 17.02 20.30 8.38
C VAL A 246 15.60 20.50 7.90
N LEU A 247 15.13 19.53 7.12
CA LEU A 247 13.76 19.47 6.65
C LEU A 247 12.98 18.49 7.53
N PHE A 248 11.83 18.91 8.03
CA PHE A 248 10.94 18.11 8.87
C PHE A 248 9.61 17.86 8.17
N ALA A 249 9.09 16.65 8.30
CA ALA A 249 7.72 16.27 7.93
C ALA A 249 7.02 15.71 9.17
N VAL A 250 5.82 16.20 9.45
CA VAL A 250 4.99 15.79 10.57
C VAL A 250 3.78 15.00 10.07
N TYR A 251 3.52 13.88 10.73
CA TYR A 251 2.35 13.04 10.53
C TYR A 251 1.63 12.88 11.87
N TYR A 252 0.34 13.21 11.93
CA TYR A 252 -0.51 13.01 13.12
C TYR A 252 -1.20 11.63 13.12
N ASP A 253 -1.02 10.85 12.06
CA ASP A 253 -1.41 9.44 12.06
C ASP A 253 -0.44 8.63 12.95
N ILE A 254 -1.00 7.78 13.81
CA ILE A 254 -0.26 6.86 14.69
C ILE A 254 0.41 5.70 13.96
N SER A 255 0.13 5.57 12.67
CA SER A 255 0.77 4.59 11.79
C SER A 255 2.22 5.02 11.55
N GLU A 256 3.15 4.07 11.71
CA GLU A 256 4.56 4.33 11.41
C GLU A 256 4.72 4.76 9.94
N PRO A 257 5.57 5.76 9.63
CA PRO A 257 5.78 6.21 8.26
C PRO A 257 6.21 5.04 7.37
N ASP A 258 5.57 4.89 6.21
CA ASP A 258 5.93 3.83 5.27
C ASP A 258 7.38 4.01 4.80
N THR A 259 8.11 2.90 4.70
CA THR A 259 9.43 2.81 4.07
C THR A 259 9.49 3.53 2.72
N GLU A 260 8.43 3.49 1.92
CA GLU A 260 8.35 4.22 0.65
C GLU A 260 8.44 5.75 0.85
N ASN A 261 7.73 6.29 1.85
CA ASN A 261 7.76 7.73 2.13
C ASN A 261 9.13 8.14 2.67
N VAL A 262 9.79 7.29 3.46
CA VAL A 262 11.15 7.53 3.94
C VAL A 262 12.13 7.62 2.76
N ASP A 263 12.09 6.66 1.84
CA ASP A 263 12.94 6.66 0.63
C ASP A 263 12.69 7.91 -0.24
N LEU A 264 11.42 8.28 -0.44
CA LEU A 264 11.05 9.48 -1.20
C LEU A 264 11.52 10.77 -0.52
N PHE A 265 11.51 10.81 0.81
CA PHE A 265 12.01 11.95 1.58
C PHE A 265 13.52 12.13 1.44
N GLU A 266 14.28 11.04 1.43
CA GLU A 266 15.73 11.07 1.17
C GLU A 266 16.05 11.49 -0.28
N ILE A 267 15.25 11.05 -1.26
CA ILE A 267 15.40 11.50 -2.65
C ILE A 267 15.14 13.01 -2.77
N LEU A 268 14.09 13.52 -2.09
CA LEU A 268 13.83 14.96 -2.01
C LEU A 268 15.03 15.70 -1.40
N ALA A 269 15.57 15.19 -0.30
CA ALA A 269 16.73 15.75 0.38
C ALA A 269 17.96 15.84 -0.54
N ALA A 270 18.22 14.80 -1.35
CA ALA A 270 19.31 14.79 -2.32
C ALA A 270 19.13 15.85 -3.43
N HIS A 271 17.90 16.02 -3.93
CA HIS A 271 17.59 17.09 -4.90
C HIS A 271 17.74 18.48 -4.27
N ALA A 272 17.24 18.67 -3.05
CA ALA A 272 17.38 19.92 -2.31
C ALA A 272 18.85 20.25 -2.04
N ALA A 273 19.68 19.28 -1.66
CA ALA A 273 21.13 19.47 -1.47
C ALA A 273 21.80 20.02 -2.73
N THR A 274 21.43 19.48 -3.89
CA THR A 274 21.96 19.89 -5.20
C THR A 274 21.53 21.32 -5.54
N ALA A 275 20.26 21.65 -5.34
CA ALA A 275 19.71 22.99 -5.57
C ALA A 275 20.35 24.03 -4.64
N LEU A 276 20.40 23.75 -3.33
CA LEU A 276 21.02 24.63 -2.33
C LEU A 276 22.50 24.87 -2.61
N SER A 277 23.24 23.83 -3.00
CA SER A 277 24.65 23.96 -3.38
C SER A 277 24.85 24.86 -4.61
N SER A 278 23.92 24.81 -5.57
CA SER A 278 23.96 25.66 -6.76
C SER A 278 23.68 27.13 -6.41
N VAL A 279 22.68 27.37 -5.56
CA VAL A 279 22.36 28.72 -5.03
C VAL A 279 23.54 29.29 -4.25
N ASP A 280 24.14 28.51 -3.36
CA ASP A 280 25.28 28.91 -2.53
C ASP A 280 26.53 29.21 -3.39
N THR A 281 26.79 28.41 -4.43
CA THR A 281 27.88 28.68 -5.38
C THR A 281 27.64 29.98 -6.15
N ALA A 282 26.43 30.23 -6.62
CA ALA A 282 26.07 31.46 -7.33
C ALA A 282 26.18 32.70 -6.44
N ALA A 283 25.77 32.60 -5.16
CA ALA A 283 25.90 33.66 -4.19
C ALA A 283 27.38 34.03 -3.94
N ARG A 284 28.26 33.04 -3.77
CA ARG A 284 29.71 33.30 -3.60
C ARG A 284 30.36 33.94 -4.83
N ALA A 285 29.98 33.51 -6.02
CA ALA A 285 30.49 34.09 -7.26
C ALA A 285 30.08 35.56 -7.45
N ALA A 286 28.91 35.95 -6.91
CA ALA A 286 28.47 37.35 -6.94
C ALA A 286 29.21 38.25 -5.93
N ASP A 287 29.77 37.68 -4.86
CA ASP A 287 30.54 38.38 -3.83
C ASP A 287 32.05 38.50 -4.15
N GLU A 288 32.55 37.81 -5.18
CA GLU A 288 33.95 37.97 -5.63
C GLU A 288 34.13 39.26 -6.45
N PRO A 289 35.04 40.18 -6.07
CA PRO A 289 35.29 41.41 -6.82
C PRO A 289 35.95 41.10 -8.18
N GLU A 290 35.48 41.76 -9.25
CA GLU A 290 36.09 41.64 -10.58
C GLU A 290 37.61 41.90 -10.50
N PRO A 291 38.46 41.05 -11.09
CA PRO A 291 39.89 41.29 -11.12
C PRO A 291 40.20 42.53 -11.96
N LEU A 292 40.80 43.54 -11.33
CA LEU A 292 41.28 44.79 -11.93
C LEU A 292 42.38 44.54 -12.98
#